data_AF-A0A3B8K2L5-F1
#
_entry.id   AF-A0A3B8K2L5-F1
#
_cell.length_a   1.000
_cell.length_b   1.000
_cell.length_c   1.000
_cell.angle_alpha   90.00
_cell.angle_beta   90.00
_cell.angle_gamma   90.00
#
_symmetry.space_group_name_H-M   'P 1'
#
loop_
_entity.id
_entity.type
_entity.pdbx_description
1 polymer ?
#
loop_
_entity_poly.entity_id
_entity_poly.type
_entity_poly.pdbx_seq_one_letter_code
_entity_poly.pdbx_strand_id
1 'polypeptide(L)' 'MIQAISKRLTFEEFLEWYPEGKGRYELHAGIIVEMNPTGEYEEVAAFLNRKLNVEIDRLNLPYFIPRTYLVKPVGAT' A
#
# COMPACT_ATOMS: atom_id res chain seq x y z
N MET A 1 -14.69 14.92 18.74
CA MET A 1 -15.34 13.93 17.86
C MET A 1 -15.31 12.59 18.56
N ILE A 2 -16.45 11.90 18.68
CA ILE A 2 -16.52 10.55 19.24
C ILE A 2 -16.14 9.61 18.11
N GLN A 3 -14.95 9.00 18.19
CA GLN A 3 -14.55 7.96 17.25
C GLN A 3 -15.29 6.69 17.65
N ALA A 4 -16.24 6.25 16.82
CA ALA A 4 -16.90 4.97 17.01
C ALA A 4 -15.83 3.88 17.12
N ILE A 5 -16.00 2.95 18.06
CA ILE A 5 -15.11 1.77 18.19
C ILE A 5 -15.23 1.02 16.86
N SER A 6 -14.23 1.20 15.99
CA SER A 6 -14.17 0.50 14.72
C SER A 6 -13.98 -0.98 15.03
N LYS A 7 -14.82 -1.83 14.44
CA LYS A 7 -14.64 -3.29 14.48
C LYS A 7 -13.22 -3.57 13.97
N ARG A 8 -12.39 -4.19 14.80
CA ARG A 8 -11.06 -4.63 14.36
C ARG A 8 -11.26 -5.75 13.36
N LEU A 9 -10.86 -5.53 12.12
CA LEU A 9 -10.96 -6.50 11.04
C LEU A 9 -9.76 -7.45 11.06
N THR A 10 -9.99 -8.70 10.68
CA THR A 10 -8.90 -9.59 10.27
C THR A 10 -8.38 -9.20 8.88
N PHE A 11 -7.26 -9.80 8.47
CA PHE A 11 -6.74 -9.60 7.12
C PHE A 11 -7.72 -10.12 6.05
N GLU A 12 -8.37 -11.24 6.31
CA GLU A 12 -9.34 -11.85 5.39
C GLU A 12 -10.59 -10.98 5.24
N GLU A 13 -11.12 -10.45 6.35
CA GLU A 13 -12.23 -9.48 6.32
C GLU A 13 -11.83 -8.19 5.59
N PHE A 14 -10.57 -7.75 5.73
CA PHE A 14 -10.05 -6.62 4.98
C PHE A 14 -9.98 -6.89 3.48
N LEU A 15 -9.59 -8.10 3.05
CA LEU A 15 -9.58 -8.48 1.63
C LEU A 15 -10.98 -8.48 1.02
N GLU A 16 -11.98 -8.98 1.75
CA GLU A 16 -13.38 -8.95 1.32
C GLU A 16 -13.93 -7.53 1.23
N TRP A 17 -13.51 -6.66 2.16
CA TRP A 17 -13.85 -5.25 2.13
C TRP A 17 -13.10 -4.47 1.03
N TYR A 18 -11.90 -4.91 0.64
CA TYR A 18 -10.99 -4.11 -0.17
C TYR A 18 -11.64 -3.72 -1.50
N PRO A 19 -11.80 -2.42 -1.78
CA PRO A 19 -12.49 -1.97 -2.98
C PRO A 19 -11.69 -2.36 -4.23
N GLU A 20 -12.31 -3.14 -5.12
CA GLU A 20 -11.71 -3.65 -6.36
C GLU A 20 -11.07 -2.53 -7.19
N GLY A 21 -9.77 -2.31 -7.00
CA GLY A 21 -8.97 -1.32 -7.73
C GLY A 21 -9.29 0.15 -7.45
N LYS A 22 -10.05 0.49 -6.42
CA LYS A 22 -10.42 1.91 -6.12
C LYS A 22 -9.81 2.39 -4.81
N GLY A 23 -8.91 3.36 -4.88
CA GLY A 23 -8.24 3.93 -3.70
C GLY A 23 -7.06 3.09 -3.22
N ARG A 24 -6.37 3.56 -2.18
CA ARG A 24 -5.27 2.86 -1.52
C ARG A 24 -5.59 2.79 -0.03
N TYR A 25 -5.58 1.59 0.53
CA TYR A 25 -5.92 1.37 1.93
C TYR A 25 -4.93 0.42 2.57
N GLU A 26 -4.67 0.64 3.86
CA GLU A 26 -3.84 -0.21 4.71
C GLU A 26 -4.64 -0.71 5.91
N LEU A 27 -4.26 -1.88 6.44
CA LEU A 27 -4.86 -2.45 7.66
C LEU A 27 -3.85 -2.34 8.81
N HIS A 28 -4.07 -1.40 9.73
CA HIS A 28 -3.21 -1.15 10.88
C HIS A 28 -3.85 -1.73 12.14
N ALA A 29 -3.33 -2.85 12.65
CA ALA A 29 -3.86 -3.53 13.84
C ALA A 29 -5.40 -3.74 13.80
N GLY A 30 -5.90 -4.12 12.62
CA GLY A 30 -7.32 -4.32 12.34
C GLY A 30 -8.12 -3.06 11.99
N ILE A 31 -7.48 -1.91 11.85
CA ILE A 31 -8.12 -0.64 11.48
C ILE A 31 -7.79 -0.29 10.03
N ILE A 32 -8.82 -0.05 9.22
CA ILE A 32 -8.64 0.45 7.84
C ILE A 32 -8.18 1.89 7.89
N VAL A 33 -7.09 2.19 7.19
CA VAL A 33 -6.55 3.53 6.99
C VAL A 33 -6.52 3.82 5.49
N GLU A 34 -7.15 4.92 5.07
CA GLU A 34 -7.04 5.39 3.69
C GLU A 34 -5.70 6.11 3.48
N MET A 35 -4.96 5.69 2.46
CA MET A 35 -3.67 6.27 2.09
C MET A 35 -3.86 7.14 0.85
N ASN A 36 -3.93 8.45 1.04
CA ASN A 36 -3.95 9.40 -0.07
C ASN A 36 -2.64 10.20 -0.09
N PRO A 37 -1.59 9.72 -0.81
CA PRO A 37 -0.37 10.50 -0.95
C PRO A 37 -0.69 11.82 -1.65
N THR A 38 -0.21 12.93 -1.10
CA THR A 38 -0.46 14.28 -1.64
C THR A 38 0.85 15.05 -1.77
N GLY A 39 0.88 15.95 -2.77
CA GLY A 39 1.98 16.90 -2.98
C GLY A 39 3.36 16.23 -3.01
N GLU A 40 4.22 16.65 -2.08
CA GLU A 40 5.62 16.22 -1.97
C GLU A 40 5.78 14.70 -1.80
N TYR A 41 4.86 14.02 -1.10
CA TYR A 41 4.94 12.57 -0.92
C TYR A 41 4.85 11.82 -2.25
N GLU A 42 3.98 12.27 -3.15
CA GLU A 42 3.85 11.68 -4.48
C GLU A 42 5.08 11.99 -5.35
N GLU A 43 5.64 13.21 -5.25
CA GLU A 43 6.85 13.59 -5.97
C GLU A 43 8.05 12.73 -5.56
N VAL A 44 8.26 12.52 -4.25
CA VAL A 44 9.32 11.66 -3.73
C VAL A 44 9.11 10.21 -4.19
N ALA A 45 7.89 9.68 -4.09
CA ALA A 45 7.59 8.32 -4.54
C ALA A 45 7.84 8.15 -6.04
N ALA A 46 7.41 9.11 -6.87
CA ALA A 46 7.64 9.12 -8.31
C ALA A 46 9.13 9.21 -8.65
N PHE A 47 9.89 10.06 -7.95
CA PHE A 47 11.33 10.18 -8.13
C PHE A 47 12.05 8.85 -7.86
N LEU A 48 11.74 8.21 -6.72
CA LEU A 48 12.34 6.92 -6.34
C LEU A 48 11.99 5.83 -7.34
N ASN A 49 10.71 5.71 -7.70
CA ASN A 49 10.25 4.72 -8.67
C ASN A 49 10.98 4.87 -10.01
N ARG A 50 11.13 6.11 -10.50
CA ARG A 50 11.86 6.41 -11.73
C ARG A 50 13.33 5.99 -11.66
N LYS A 51 14.03 6.30 -10.56
CA LYS A 51 15.46 5.98 -10.43
C LYS A 51 15.70 4.48 -10.29
N LEU A 52 14.88 3.80 -9.50
CA LEU A 52 15.01 2.36 -9.30
C LEU A 52 14.71 1.58 -10.58
N ASN A 53 13.65 1.93 -11.33
CA ASN A 53 13.34 1.24 -12.58
C ASN A 53 14.46 1.37 -13.63
N VAL A 54 15.09 2.56 -13.74
CA VAL A 54 16.26 2.74 -14.62
C VAL A 54 17.40 1.78 -14.25
N GLU A 55 17.65 1.58 -12.96
CA GLU A 55 18.71 0.68 -12.51
C GLU A 55 18.34 -0.80 -12.66
N ILE A 56 17.06 -1.17 -12.46
CA ILE A 56 16.56 -2.51 -12.74
C ILE A 56 16.83 -2.89 -14.20
N ASP A 57 16.47 -2.01 -15.12
CA ASP A 57 16.68 -2.22 -16.56
C ASP A 57 18.17 -2.24 -16.91
N ARG A 58 18.96 -1.27 -16.39
CA ARG A 58 20.40 -1.16 -16.65
C ARG A 58 21.17 -2.40 -16.20
N LEU A 59 20.76 -3.01 -15.09
CA LEU A 59 21.39 -4.19 -14.51
C LEU A 59 20.78 -5.51 -15.00
N ASN A 60 19.75 -5.46 -15.87
CA ASN A 60 19.01 -6.62 -16.36
C ASN A 60 18.52 -7.54 -15.22
N LEU A 61 17.97 -6.92 -14.17
CA LEU A 61 17.46 -7.64 -13.00
C LEU A 61 16.01 -8.08 -13.21
N PRO A 62 15.60 -9.27 -12.73
CA PRO A 62 14.23 -9.77 -12.86
C PRO A 62 13.29 -9.15 -11.83
N TYR A 63 13.40 -7.85 -11.58
CA TYR A 63 12.60 -7.12 -10.59
C TYR A 63 11.64 -6.17 -11.29
N PHE A 64 10.55 -5.84 -10.60
CA PHE A 64 9.64 -4.76 -10.99
C PHE A 64 9.03 -4.17 -9.72
N ILE A 65 8.56 -2.93 -9.80
CA ILE A 65 7.94 -2.24 -8.67
C ILE A 65 6.42 -2.21 -8.91
N PRO A 66 5.62 -3.03 -8.19
CA PRO A 66 4.18 -3.03 -8.38
C PRO A 66 3.55 -1.73 -7.85
N ARG A 67 2.50 -1.25 -8.53
CA ARG A 67 1.77 -0.04 -8.12
C ARG A 67 0.52 -0.30 -7.27
N THR A 68 0.00 -1.53 -7.31
CA THR A 68 -1.33 -1.87 -6.77
C THR A 68 -1.33 -3.16 -5.96
N TYR A 69 -0.16 -3.75 -5.69
CA TYR A 69 -0.09 -5.01 -4.95
C TYR A 69 -0.39 -4.76 -3.47
N LEU A 70 -1.17 -5.67 -2.89
CA LEU A 70 -1.34 -5.73 -1.45
C LEU A 70 -0.34 -6.72 -0.87
N VAL A 71 0.40 -6.30 0.16
CA VAL A 71 1.44 -7.12 0.81
C VAL A 71 1.06 -7.34 2.25
N LYS A 72 1.04 -8.61 2.69
CA LYS A 72 0.95 -8.99 4.10
C LYS A 72 2.37 -9.28 4.62
N PRO A 73 2.92 -8.47 5.54
CA PRO A 73 4.25 -8.74 6.10
C PRO A 73 4.29 -10.08 6.84
N VAL A 74 5.43 -10.75 6.79
CA VAL A 74 5.66 -11.97 7.57
C VAL A 74 5.60 -11.62 9.06
N GLY A 75 4.74 -12.31 9.81
CA GLY A 75 4.58 -12.10 11.25
C GLY A 75 3.60 -10.99 11.64
N ALA A 76 2.92 -10.34 10.68
CA ALA A 76 1.77 -9.50 10.99
C ALA A 76 0.60 -10.40 11.47
N THR A 77 0.28 -10.31 12.76
CA THR A 77 -0.88 -10.94 13.42
C THR A 77 -2.11 -10.06 13.34
#